data_AF-A0A1W2TNZ5-F1
#
_entry.id   AF-A0A1W2TNZ5-F1
#
_cell.length_a   1.000
_cell.length_b   1.000
_cell.length_c   1.000
_cell.angle_alpha   90.00
_cell.angle_beta   90.00
_cell.angle_gamma   90.00
#
_symmetry.space_group_name_H-M   'P 1'
#
loop_
_entity.id
_entity.type
_entity.pdbx_description
1 polymer ?
#
loop_
_entity_poly.entity_id
_entity_poly.type
_entity_poly.pdbx_seq_one_letter_code
_entity_poly.pdbx_strand_id
1 'polypeptide(L)'
;MADFTGPRFPADPWGDPAKQRAPAGEEEGEGAVITIDEFREVVGAFPYAGFGAEASKAILCGLCRDKPGSTFDNFVGAFGRAYGLDGEGRGREEYTAMWARATDPANVVGNFDYLQGLLGENKEG
;
A
#
# COMPACT_ATOMS: atom_id res chain seq x y z
N MET A 1 -26.52 16.23 14.24
CA MET A 1 -26.11 15.10 13.39
C MET A 1 -25.47 15.70 12.15
N ALA A 2 -24.25 15.32 11.79
CA ALA A 2 -23.63 15.84 10.58
C ALA A 2 -24.33 15.23 9.35
N ASP A 3 -24.64 16.08 8.39
CA ASP A 3 -25.26 15.69 7.12
C ASP A 3 -24.19 15.10 6.19
N PHE A 4 -24.36 13.83 5.84
CA PHE A 4 -23.45 13.05 4.98
C PHE A 4 -23.97 12.90 3.54
N THR A 5 -24.99 13.66 3.12
CA THR A 5 -25.59 13.50 1.78
C THR A 5 -24.84 14.24 0.67
N GLY A 6 -23.70 14.89 0.95
CA GLY A 6 -22.86 15.54 -0.05
C GLY A 6 -21.71 14.64 -0.55
N PRO A 7 -21.15 14.90 -1.74
CA PRO A 7 -19.93 14.23 -2.19
C PRO A 7 -18.80 14.48 -1.18
N ARG A 8 -18.21 13.41 -0.65
CA ARG A 8 -17.18 13.45 0.42
C ARG A 8 -15.92 14.22 0.03
N PHE A 9 -15.71 14.45 -1.26
CA PHE A 9 -14.62 15.23 -1.83
C PHE A 9 -15.15 15.99 -3.05
N PRO A 10 -14.61 17.18 -3.38
CA PRO A 10 -14.84 17.80 -4.67
C PRO A 10 -14.44 16.85 -5.81
N ALA A 11 -15.01 17.04 -7.00
CA ALA A 11 -14.76 16.16 -8.16
C ALA A 11 -13.27 16.04 -8.53
N ASP A 12 -12.48 17.05 -8.15
CA ASP A 12 -11.03 17.07 -8.29
C ASP A 12 -10.40 17.62 -7.00
N PRO A 13 -10.17 16.76 -5.99
CA PRO A 13 -9.60 17.18 -4.70
C PRO A 13 -8.12 17.53 -4.78
N TRP A 14 -7.47 17.22 -5.91
CA TRP A 14 -6.04 17.43 -6.10
C TRP A 14 -5.75 18.55 -7.11
N GLY A 15 -6.71 18.92 -7.95
CA GLY A 15 -6.57 19.90 -9.02
C GLY A 15 -6.02 19.28 -10.31
N ASP A 16 -5.99 20.05 -11.38
CA ASP A 16 -5.45 19.64 -12.68
C ASP A 16 -4.00 19.13 -12.55
N PRO A 17 -3.72 17.83 -12.78
CA PRO A 17 -2.37 17.26 -12.65
C PRO A 17 -1.35 17.96 -13.55
N ALA A 18 -1.78 18.50 -14.69
CA ALA A 18 -0.91 19.23 -15.61
C ALA A 18 -0.45 20.58 -15.04
N LYS A 19 -1.17 21.14 -14.07
CA LYS A 19 -0.82 22.37 -13.34
C LYS A 19 -0.09 22.13 -12.03
N GLN A 20 -0.12 20.89 -11.53
CA GLN A 20 0.65 20.47 -10.36
C GLN A 20 2.09 20.09 -10.70
N ARG A 21 2.37 19.81 -11.98
CA ARG A 21 3.74 19.66 -12.45
C ARG A 21 4.42 21.01 -12.26
N ALA A 22 5.38 21.08 -11.34
CA ALA A 22 6.34 22.17 -11.33
C ALA A 22 6.84 22.35 -12.77
N PRO A 23 6.96 23.59 -13.28
CA PRO A 23 7.62 23.77 -14.58
C PRO A 23 8.91 22.98 -14.52
N ALA A 24 9.19 22.19 -15.55
CA ALA A 24 10.47 21.51 -15.68
C ALA A 24 11.53 22.61 -15.62
N GLY A 25 12.05 22.87 -14.41
CA GLY A 25 13.26 23.65 -14.24
C GLY A 25 14.30 22.90 -15.04
N GLU A 26 15.03 23.64 -15.86
CA GLU A 26 16.15 23.15 -16.66
C GLU A 26 17.28 22.68 -15.73
N GLU A 27 17.05 21.63 -14.96
CA GLU A 27 18.04 20.75 -14.34
C GLU A 27 17.38 19.37 -14.20
N GLU A 28 17.07 18.75 -15.35
CA GLU A 28 17.11 17.29 -15.45
C GLU A 28 18.58 16.87 -15.33
N GLY A 29 19.14 17.03 -14.13
CA GLY A 29 20.45 16.52 -13.80
C GLY A 29 20.37 15.01 -13.77
N GLU A 30 21.26 14.37 -14.53
CA GLU A 30 21.62 12.97 -14.33
C GLU A 30 21.87 12.74 -12.82
N GLY A 31 20.92 12.09 -12.14
CA GLY A 31 21.08 11.73 -10.73
C GLY A 31 21.24 12.90 -9.76
N ALA A 32 20.19 13.68 -9.53
CA ALA A 32 20.09 14.59 -8.39
C ALA A 32 20.05 13.81 -7.05
N VAL A 33 21.18 13.23 -6.67
CA VAL A 33 21.41 12.57 -5.39
C VAL A 33 21.87 13.64 -4.42
N ILE A 34 21.02 13.98 -3.45
CA ILE A 34 21.41 14.85 -2.35
C ILE A 34 22.37 14.11 -1.41
N THR A 35 23.31 14.83 -0.84
CA THR A 35 24.20 14.35 0.22
C THR A 35 23.43 14.05 1.50
N ILE A 36 24.02 13.27 2.40
CA ILE A 36 23.43 12.99 3.73
C ILE A 36 23.20 14.29 4.51
N ASP A 37 24.07 15.28 4.37
CA ASP A 37 23.97 16.54 5.09
C ASP A 37 22.86 17.43 4.53
N GLU A 38 22.70 17.50 3.21
CA GLU A 38 21.54 18.16 2.57
C GLU A 38 20.23 17.46 2.95
N PHE A 39 20.20 16.12 2.98
CA PHE A 39 19.05 15.38 3.44
C PHE A 39 18.70 15.74 4.90
N ARG A 40 19.69 15.82 5.79
CA ARG A 40 19.50 16.22 7.19
C ARG A 40 18.99 17.66 7.30
N GLU A 41 19.49 18.57 6.49
CA GLU A 41 19.03 19.97 6.46
C GLU A 41 17.56 20.05 6.04
N VAL A 42 17.18 19.38 4.95
CA VAL A 42 15.79 19.32 4.46
C VAL A 42 14.87 18.70 5.51
N VAL A 43 15.25 17.57 6.11
CA VAL A 43 14.46 16.90 7.16
C VAL A 43 14.38 17.75 8.43
N GLY A 44 15.42 18.51 8.75
CA GLY A 44 15.40 19.45 9.86
C GLY A 44 14.46 20.64 9.63
N ALA A 45 14.44 21.17 8.41
CA ALA A 45 13.56 22.27 8.01
C ALA A 45 12.09 21.84 7.84
N PHE A 46 11.87 20.61 7.37
CA PHE A 46 10.56 20.00 7.17
C PHE A 46 10.45 18.73 8.02
N PRO A 47 10.32 18.87 9.36
CA PRO A 47 10.24 17.72 10.24
C PRO A 47 9.05 16.86 9.83
N TYR A 48 9.25 15.54 9.84
CA TYR A 48 8.32 14.51 9.37
C TYR A 48 6.93 14.49 10.04
N ALA A 49 6.53 15.50 10.83
CA ALA A 49 5.27 15.57 11.57
C ALA A 49 5.01 14.31 12.42
N GLY A 50 6.09 13.70 12.95
CA GLY A 50 6.02 12.45 13.69
C GLY A 50 6.02 11.18 12.84
N PHE A 51 6.17 11.27 11.51
CA PHE A 51 6.31 10.16 10.56
C PHE A 51 7.73 9.51 10.64
N GLY A 52 8.12 9.12 11.85
CA GLY A 52 9.34 8.35 12.11
C GLY A 52 9.09 6.85 11.98
N ALA A 53 10.14 6.05 12.22
CA ALA A 53 10.08 4.59 12.09
C ALA A 53 8.90 3.96 12.86
N GLU A 54 8.65 4.37 14.10
CA GLU A 54 7.55 3.83 14.91
C GLU A 54 6.17 4.24 14.39
N ALA A 55 6.01 5.46 13.91
CA ALA A 55 4.74 5.90 13.31
C ALA A 55 4.46 5.17 12.01
N SER A 56 5.48 5.02 11.15
CA SER A 56 5.41 4.22 9.94
C SER A 56 5.06 2.77 10.24
N LYS A 57 5.69 2.17 11.27
CA LYS A 57 5.38 0.81 11.73
C LYS A 57 3.90 0.70 12.15
N ALA A 58 3.42 1.63 12.98
CA ALA A 58 2.02 1.64 13.44
C ALA A 58 1.02 1.77 12.29
N ILE A 59 1.30 2.66 11.32
CA ILE A 59 0.45 2.85 10.13
C ILE A 59 0.42 1.57 9.29
N LEU A 60 1.58 1.00 8.97
CA LEU A 60 1.69 -0.17 8.09
C LEU A 60 1.09 -1.42 8.74
N CYS A 61 1.31 -1.63 10.04
CA CYS A 61 0.62 -2.69 10.80
C CYS A 61 -0.90 -2.47 10.86
N GLY A 62 -1.33 -1.22 11.02
CA GLY A 62 -2.75 -0.85 10.99
C GLY A 62 -3.41 -1.17 9.65
N LEU A 63 -2.70 -1.02 8.52
CA LEU A 63 -3.20 -1.43 7.21
C LEU A 63 -3.44 -2.95 7.13
N CYS A 64 -2.57 -3.76 7.73
CA CYS A 64 -2.78 -5.20 7.82
C CYS A 64 -4.04 -5.57 8.64
N ARG A 65 -4.42 -4.73 9.62
CA ARG A 65 -5.64 -4.90 10.41
C ARG A 65 -6.90 -4.47 9.64
N ASP A 66 -6.86 -3.27 9.08
CA ASP A 66 -8.05 -2.61 8.54
C ASP A 66 -8.34 -3.03 7.09
N LYS A 67 -7.30 -3.42 6.33
CA LYS A 67 -7.39 -3.84 4.93
C LYS A 67 -6.45 -5.01 4.61
N PRO A 68 -6.58 -6.16 5.29
CA PRO A 68 -5.66 -7.29 5.11
C PRO A 68 -5.55 -7.75 3.64
N GLY A 69 -6.67 -7.80 2.91
CA GLY A 69 -6.71 -8.21 1.51
C GLY A 69 -5.83 -7.38 0.57
N SER A 70 -5.67 -6.07 0.82
CA SER A 70 -4.81 -5.19 0.01
C SER A 70 -3.36 -5.17 0.47
N THR A 71 -2.97 -6.04 1.40
CA THR A 71 -1.61 -6.09 1.97
C THR A 71 -0.91 -7.41 1.70
N PHE A 72 -1.62 -8.42 1.19
CA PHE A 72 -1.04 -9.75 0.98
C PHE A 72 -0.03 -9.82 -0.16
N ASP A 73 -0.20 -8.98 -1.17
CA ASP A 73 0.55 -8.98 -2.43
C ASP A 73 1.71 -7.97 -2.47
N ASN A 74 1.95 -7.24 -1.38
CA ASN A 74 2.95 -6.18 -1.35
C ASN A 74 3.76 -6.16 -0.03
N PHE A 75 4.73 -5.25 0.04
CA PHE A 75 5.68 -5.19 1.16
C PHE A 75 5.02 -4.91 2.51
N VAL A 76 3.83 -4.30 2.54
CA VAL A 76 3.09 -4.02 3.78
C VAL A 76 2.77 -5.32 4.51
N GLY A 77 2.50 -6.41 3.79
CA GLY A 77 2.27 -7.71 4.41
C GLY A 77 3.44 -8.24 5.23
N ALA A 78 4.68 -7.81 4.95
CA ALA A 78 5.83 -8.15 5.78
C ALA A 78 5.74 -7.52 7.18
N PHE A 79 5.16 -6.32 7.31
CA PHE A 79 4.97 -5.65 8.59
C PHE A 79 3.97 -6.40 9.47
N GLY A 80 2.82 -6.81 8.92
CA GLY A 80 1.83 -7.62 9.64
C GLY A 80 2.41 -8.94 10.16
N ARG A 81 3.26 -9.60 9.37
CA ARG A 81 3.92 -10.86 9.76
C ARG A 81 5.08 -10.68 10.74
N ALA A 82 5.78 -9.55 10.72
CA ALA A 82 6.89 -9.28 11.61
C ALA A 82 6.43 -8.72 12.97
N TYR A 83 5.53 -7.73 12.93
CA TYR A 83 5.17 -6.89 14.08
C TYR A 83 3.68 -6.96 14.45
N GLY A 84 2.90 -7.85 13.83
CA GLY A 84 1.47 -7.97 14.10
C GLY A 84 0.64 -6.81 13.52
N LEU A 85 -0.57 -6.66 14.05
CA LEU A 85 -1.59 -5.74 13.58
C LEU A 85 -1.53 -4.35 14.25
N ASP A 86 -0.71 -4.21 15.29
CA ASP A 86 -0.53 -2.99 16.08
C ASP A 86 0.94 -2.54 16.18
N GLY A 87 1.89 -3.31 15.64
CA GLY A 87 3.31 -3.05 15.79
C GLY A 87 3.93 -3.59 17.08
N GLU A 88 3.14 -4.23 17.94
CA GLU A 88 3.57 -4.84 19.22
C GLU A 88 3.48 -6.38 19.19
N GLY A 89 3.16 -6.96 18.04
CA GLY A 89 3.09 -8.40 17.81
C GLY A 89 1.69 -9.01 17.94
N ARG A 90 0.66 -8.23 18.32
CA ARG A 90 -0.71 -8.74 18.47
C ARG A 90 -1.29 -9.14 17.13
N GLY A 91 -2.00 -10.26 17.07
CA GLY A 91 -2.66 -10.73 15.84
C GLY A 91 -1.69 -11.17 14.73
N ARG A 92 -0.38 -11.29 15.02
CA ARG A 92 0.64 -11.70 14.05
C ARG A 92 0.38 -13.09 13.49
N GLU A 93 0.04 -14.06 14.34
CA GLU A 93 -0.21 -15.44 13.91
C GLU A 93 -1.47 -15.53 13.05
N GLU A 94 -2.54 -14.87 13.45
CA GLU A 94 -3.79 -14.78 12.69
C GLU A 94 -3.55 -14.15 11.31
N TYR A 95 -2.89 -13.00 11.26
CA TYR A 95 -2.54 -12.34 10.02
C TYR A 95 -1.64 -13.21 9.13
N THR A 96 -0.68 -13.92 9.73
CA THR A 96 0.22 -14.82 8.98
C THR A 96 -0.56 -15.99 8.37
N ALA A 97 -1.55 -16.53 9.08
CA ALA A 97 -2.42 -17.57 8.53
C ALA A 97 -3.31 -17.04 7.39
N MET A 98 -3.86 -15.83 7.52
CA MET A 98 -4.61 -15.17 6.45
C MET A 98 -3.73 -14.94 5.22
N TRP A 99 -2.53 -14.42 5.42
CA TRP A 99 -1.55 -14.21 4.36
C TRP A 99 -1.22 -15.55 3.66
N ALA A 100 -0.87 -16.58 4.43
CA ALA A 100 -0.52 -17.90 3.88
C ALA A 100 -1.65 -18.51 3.06
N ARG A 101 -2.90 -18.39 3.53
CA ARG A 101 -4.08 -18.83 2.79
C ARG A 101 -4.26 -18.03 1.49
N ALA A 102 -4.11 -16.71 1.54
CA ALA A 102 -4.27 -15.86 0.37
C ALA A 102 -3.19 -16.09 -0.70
N THR A 103 -1.98 -16.47 -0.27
CA THR A 103 -0.84 -16.71 -1.15
C THR A 103 -0.57 -18.18 -1.45
N ASP A 104 -1.48 -19.08 -1.07
CA ASP A 104 -1.31 -20.51 -1.31
C ASP A 104 -1.27 -20.80 -2.83
N PRO A 105 -0.17 -21.38 -3.35
CA PRO A 105 -0.07 -21.76 -4.75
C PRO A 105 -1.19 -22.68 -5.23
N ALA A 106 -1.75 -23.51 -4.34
CA ALA A 106 -2.87 -24.39 -4.67
C ALA A 106 -4.13 -23.60 -5.07
N ASN A 107 -4.35 -22.42 -4.50
CA ASN A 107 -5.46 -21.56 -4.90
C ASN A 107 -5.27 -21.00 -6.31
N VAL A 108 -4.02 -20.69 -6.69
CA VAL A 108 -3.69 -20.22 -8.04
C VAL A 108 -3.86 -21.34 -9.06
N VAL A 109 -3.35 -22.54 -8.77
CA VAL A 109 -3.49 -23.71 -9.65
C VAL A 109 -4.95 -24.13 -9.80
N GLY A 110 -5.70 -24.20 -8.70
CA GLY A 110 -7.13 -24.54 -8.75
C GLY A 110 -7.96 -23.54 -9.56
N ASN A 111 -7.62 -22.25 -9.54
CA ASN A 111 -8.26 -21.26 -10.41
C ASN A 111 -7.97 -21.52 -11.90
N PHE A 112 -6.76 -21.95 -12.25
CA PHE A 112 -6.45 -22.33 -13.63
C PHE A 112 -7.22 -23.58 -14.07
N ASP A 113 -7.32 -24.60 -13.22
CA ASP A 113 -8.10 -25.81 -13.50
C ASP A 113 -9.59 -25.48 -13.73
N TYR A 114 -10.16 -24.61 -12.89
CA TYR A 114 -11.53 -24.13 -13.05
C TYR A 114 -11.75 -23.40 -14.40
N LEU A 115 -10.84 -22.49 -14.76
CA LEU A 115 -10.90 -21.79 -16.06
C LEU A 115 -10.78 -22.76 -17.24
N GLN A 116 -9.92 -23.77 -17.13
CA GLN A 116 -9.79 -24.80 -18.15
C GLN A 116 -11.09 -25.61 -18.31
N GLY A 117 -11.77 -25.94 -17.20
CA GLY A 117 -13.10 -26.56 -17.23
C GLY A 117 -14.12 -25.71 -17.99
N LEU A 118 -14.24 -24.42 -17.64
CA LEU A 118 -15.15 -23.50 -18.33
C LEU A 118 -14.86 -23.38 -19.83
N LEU A 119 -13.58 -23.33 -20.22
CA LEU A 119 -13.19 -23.25 -21.64
C LEU A 119 -13.39 -24.57 -22.38
N GLY A 120 -13.37 -25.70 -21.68
CA GLY A 120 -13.65 -27.03 -22.22
C GLY A 120 -15.14 -27.25 -22.51
N GLU A 121 -16.01 -26.81 -21.60
CA GLU A 121 -17.47 -26.95 -21.72
C GLU A 121 -18.08 -26.09 -22.84
N ASN A 122 -17.41 -25.00 -23.25
CA ASN A 122 -17.89 -24.12 -24.33
C ASN A 122 -17.51 -24.58 -25.75
N LYS A 123 -16.88 -25.75 -25.92
CA LYS A 123 -16.52 -26.30 -27.24
C LYS A 123 -17.54 -27.28 -27.83
N GLU A 124 -18.61 -27.60 -27.10
CA GLU A 124 -19.71 -28.43 -27.59
C GLU A 124 -20.96 -27.55 -27.82
N GLY A 125 -20.97 -26.82 -28.94
CA GLY A 125 -22.09 -25.97 -29.38
C GLY A 125 -21.99 -25.59 -30.85
#